data_AF-A0A7X5VST3-F1
#
_entry.id   AF-A0A7X5VST3-F1
#
_cell.length_a   1.000
_cell.length_b   1.000
_cell.length_c   1.000
_cell.angle_alpha   90.00
_cell.angle_beta   90.00
_cell.angle_gamma   90.00
#
_symmetry.space_group_name_H-M   'P 1'
#
loop_
_entity.id
_entity.type
_entity.pdbx_description
1 polymer ?
#
loop_
_entity_poly.entity_id
_entity_poly.type
_entity_poly.pdbx_seq_one_letter_code
_entity_poly.pdbx_strand_id
1 'polypeptide(L)'
;MTRINRITSSGVSAQILIFALLFCLAATQGWAQQEQDDRQQMRGLDEQVQEIKSDVLSIAEELSRLEEKLLYPSGTQVAIFVSLAEGDRMRLDAVRLQIDGQLVAHYIYSAKELEALRKGGVQRVYVGNVSTGSHQLEVLVDGMGVDGADFSRTEQFTFSKEVKPKMVALTLAGPGSANTPIALGEW
;
A
#
# COMPACT_ATOMS: atom_id res chain seq x y z
N MET A 1 -37.88 106.25 23.84
CA MET A 1 -38.12 105.00 23.07
C MET A 1 -36.84 104.75 22.29
N THR A 2 -36.08 103.66 22.47
CA THR A 2 -36.44 102.28 22.08
C THR A 2 -35.49 101.29 22.80
N ARG A 3 -36.06 100.26 23.45
CA ARG A 3 -35.34 99.06 23.97
C ARG A 3 -35.03 98.09 22.82
N ILE A 4 -34.08 97.17 23.00
CA ILE A 4 -33.95 95.78 22.45
C ILE A 4 -32.45 95.41 22.45
N ASN A 5 -31.93 94.23 22.78
CA ASN A 5 -32.35 93.04 23.53
C ASN A 5 -31.06 92.18 23.64
N ARG A 6 -30.67 91.71 24.84
CA ARG A 6 -29.51 90.81 25.01
C ARG A 6 -29.93 89.41 24.56
N ILE A 7 -29.31 88.89 23.50
CA ILE A 7 -29.45 87.48 23.11
C ILE A 7 -28.34 86.69 23.81
N THR A 8 -28.76 85.71 24.60
CA THR A 8 -27.96 84.82 25.45
C THR A 8 -27.26 83.73 24.62
N SER A 9 -25.94 83.60 24.71
CA SER A 9 -25.08 82.69 23.91
C SER A 9 -24.70 81.36 24.60
N SER A 10 -25.44 80.92 25.62
CA SER A 10 -25.01 79.83 26.52
C SER A 10 -25.35 78.40 26.07
N GLY A 11 -26.11 78.20 24.98
CA GLY A 11 -26.56 76.85 24.54
C GLY A 11 -25.69 76.15 23.49
N VAL A 12 -25.00 76.91 22.64
CA VAL A 12 -24.29 76.37 21.46
C VAL A 12 -22.94 75.73 21.83
N SER A 13 -22.26 76.25 22.84
CA SER A 13 -20.99 75.70 23.34
C SER A 13 -21.13 74.33 23.99
N ALA A 14 -22.24 74.07 24.69
CA ALA A 14 -22.52 72.78 25.33
C ALA A 14 -22.76 71.65 24.31
N GLN A 15 -23.45 71.94 23.20
CA GLN A 15 -23.74 70.94 22.17
C GLN A 15 -22.48 70.52 21.37
N ILE A 16 -21.57 71.45 21.11
CA ILE A 16 -20.30 71.17 20.40
C ILE A 16 -19.41 70.26 21.25
N LEU A 17 -19.36 70.48 22.57
CA LEU A 17 -18.59 69.63 23.49
C LEU A 17 -19.15 68.20 23.56
N ILE A 18 -20.48 68.04 23.57
CA ILE A 18 -21.12 66.72 23.58
C ILE A 18 -20.85 65.95 22.29
N PHE A 19 -20.91 66.61 21.13
CA PHE A 19 -20.61 65.99 19.84
C PHE A 19 -19.12 65.59 19.71
N ALA A 20 -18.21 66.43 20.20
CA ALA A 20 -16.78 66.11 20.22
C ALA A 20 -16.48 64.92 21.15
N LEU A 21 -17.16 64.83 22.30
CA LEU A 21 -17.01 63.72 23.24
C LEU A 21 -17.54 62.40 22.65
N LEU A 22 -18.68 62.43 21.96
CA LEU A 22 -19.25 61.29 21.23
C LEU A 22 -18.35 60.82 20.08
N PHE A 23 -17.71 61.74 19.37
CA PHE A 23 -16.78 61.42 18.28
C PHE A 23 -15.47 60.79 18.80
N CYS A 24 -14.96 61.27 19.94
CA CYS A 24 -13.81 60.65 20.62
C CYS A 24 -14.12 59.24 21.14
N LEU A 25 -15.32 58.98 21.65
CA LEU A 25 -15.73 57.63 22.07
C LEU A 25 -15.91 56.66 20.89
N ALA A 26 -16.32 57.15 19.71
CA ALA A 26 -16.42 56.31 18.52
C ALA A 26 -15.03 55.95 17.94
N ALA A 27 -14.07 56.89 18.02
CA ALA A 27 -12.71 56.67 17.56
C ALA A 27 -11.94 55.61 18.37
N THR A 28 -12.24 55.44 19.66
CA THR A 28 -11.59 54.40 20.49
C THR A 28 -12.07 52.99 20.16
N GLN A 29 -13.25 52.82 19.56
CA GLN A 29 -13.80 51.50 19.24
C GLN A 29 -13.18 50.89 17.98
N GLY A 30 -12.79 51.70 16.99
CA GLY A 30 -12.15 51.21 15.76
C GLY A 30 -10.75 50.62 15.99
N TRP A 31 -9.99 51.18 16.94
CA TRP A 31 -8.62 50.75 17.23
C TRP A 31 -8.58 49.43 18.01
N ALA A 32 -9.54 49.25 18.92
CA ALA A 32 -9.69 48.00 19.67
C ALA A 32 -10.12 46.83 18.75
N GLN A 33 -10.96 47.11 17.75
CA GLN A 33 -11.45 46.09 16.82
C GLN A 33 -10.37 45.62 15.85
N GLN A 34 -9.50 46.53 15.37
CA GLN A 34 -8.39 46.17 14.49
C GLN A 34 -7.33 45.31 15.20
N GLU A 35 -7.03 45.62 16.48
CA GLU A 35 -6.11 44.83 17.30
C GLU A 35 -6.68 43.45 17.71
N GLN A 36 -8.01 43.27 17.65
CA GLN A 36 -8.65 41.96 17.84
C GLN A 36 -8.58 41.12 16.56
N ASP A 37 -8.80 41.73 15.39
CA ASP A 37 -8.77 41.06 14.09
C ASP A 37 -7.35 40.54 13.78
N ASP A 38 -6.32 41.36 14.00
CA ASP A 38 -4.92 40.97 13.85
C ASP A 38 -4.55 39.80 14.78
N ARG A 39 -5.05 39.81 16.04
CA ARG A 39 -4.85 38.72 17.00
C ARG A 39 -5.58 37.44 16.61
N GLN A 40 -6.78 37.53 16.01
CA GLN A 40 -7.49 36.38 15.49
C GLN A 40 -6.78 35.80 14.26
N GLN A 41 -6.27 36.64 13.36
CA GLN A 41 -5.49 36.23 12.20
C GLN A 41 -4.19 35.53 12.61
N MET A 42 -3.46 36.07 13.59
CA MET A 42 -2.26 35.43 14.15
C MET A 42 -2.56 34.06 14.77
N ARG A 43 -3.67 33.93 15.51
CA ARG A 43 -4.09 32.63 16.06
C ARG A 43 -4.45 31.62 14.96
N GLY A 44 -5.16 32.05 13.92
CA GLY A 44 -5.50 31.20 12.78
C GLY A 44 -4.28 30.75 11.97
N LEU A 45 -3.24 31.59 11.89
CA LEU A 45 -1.95 31.23 11.29
C LEU A 45 -1.19 30.22 12.17
N ASP A 46 -1.18 30.42 13.48
CA ASP A 46 -0.56 29.47 14.42
C ASP A 46 -1.27 28.11 14.39
N GLU A 47 -2.60 28.09 14.32
CA GLU A 47 -3.39 26.85 14.18
C GLU A 47 -3.03 26.10 12.89
N GLN A 48 -2.95 26.79 11.74
CA GLN A 48 -2.51 26.19 10.48
C GLN A 48 -1.08 25.65 10.56
N VAL A 49 -0.17 26.36 11.24
CA VAL A 49 1.21 25.89 11.42
C VAL A 49 1.25 24.63 12.30
N GLN A 50 0.43 24.54 13.33
CA GLN A 50 0.35 23.34 14.17
C GLN A 50 -0.26 22.17 13.41
N GLU A 51 -1.30 22.41 12.59
CA GLU A 51 -1.91 21.40 11.72
C GLU A 51 -0.88 20.83 10.73
N ILE A 52 -0.18 21.68 9.99
CA ILE A 52 0.85 21.24 9.03
C ILE A 52 1.99 20.48 9.72
N LYS A 53 2.40 20.91 10.92
CA LYS A 53 3.42 20.16 11.70
C LYS A 53 2.92 18.77 12.07
N SER A 54 1.66 18.66 12.47
CA SER A 54 1.03 17.37 12.78
C SER A 54 1.02 16.47 11.54
N ASP A 55 0.65 17.01 10.38
CA ASP A 55 0.64 16.26 9.12
C ASP A 55 2.03 15.78 8.72
N VAL A 56 3.05 16.64 8.84
CA VAL A 56 4.45 16.28 8.55
C VAL A 56 4.93 15.15 9.48
N LEU A 57 4.57 15.21 10.76
CA LEU A 57 4.89 14.14 11.71
C LEU A 57 4.16 12.83 11.35
N SER A 58 2.88 12.90 11.00
CA SER A 58 2.10 11.75 10.56
C SER A 58 2.70 11.10 9.32
N ILE A 59 3.07 11.90 8.31
CA ILE A 59 3.70 11.44 7.08
C ILE A 59 5.06 10.81 7.38
N ALA A 60 5.86 11.41 8.26
CA ALA A 60 7.16 10.86 8.66
C ALA A 60 7.01 9.50 9.35
N GLU A 61 6.00 9.33 10.21
CA GLU A 61 5.67 8.03 10.82
C GLU A 61 5.20 6.99 9.80
N GLU A 62 4.33 7.37 8.87
CA GLU A 62 3.88 6.49 7.79
C GLU A 62 5.04 6.05 6.89
N LEU A 63 5.92 6.98 6.51
CA LEU A 63 7.10 6.71 5.71
C LEU A 63 8.07 5.79 6.45
N SER A 64 8.33 6.05 7.75
CA SER A 64 9.18 5.21 8.59
C SER A 64 8.66 3.78 8.69
N ARG A 65 7.33 3.59 8.85
CA ARG A 65 6.71 2.26 8.83
C ARG A 65 6.85 1.56 7.47
N LEU A 66 6.73 2.32 6.38
CA LEU A 66 6.91 1.79 5.04
C LEU A 66 8.38 1.40 4.79
N GLU A 67 9.32 2.21 5.25
CA GLU A 67 10.76 1.94 5.20
C GLU A 67 11.12 0.70 6.03
N GLU A 68 10.61 0.54 7.26
CA GLU A 68 10.85 -0.66 8.07
C GLU A 68 10.39 -1.95 7.36
N LYS A 69 9.23 -1.90 6.69
CA LYS A 69 8.70 -3.00 5.87
C LYS A 69 9.58 -3.31 4.64
N LEU A 70 10.23 -2.30 4.07
CA LEU A 70 11.12 -2.44 2.90
C LEU A 70 12.56 -2.78 3.28
N LEU A 71 13.04 -2.39 4.46
CA LEU A 71 14.41 -2.57 4.94
C LEU A 71 14.65 -3.96 5.54
N TYR A 72 13.61 -4.64 6.00
CA TYR A 72 13.69 -6.02 6.50
C TYR A 72 12.83 -7.01 5.70
N PRO A 73 13.05 -7.20 4.37
CA PRO A 73 12.36 -8.23 3.59
C PRO A 73 12.85 -9.65 3.91
N SER A 74 13.74 -9.79 4.91
CA SER A 74 14.72 -10.86 5.13
C SER A 74 14.16 -12.28 5.33
N GLY A 75 12.84 -12.42 5.41
CA GLY A 75 12.18 -13.72 5.47
C GLY A 75 10.97 -13.85 4.56
N THR A 76 10.72 -12.92 3.63
CA THR A 76 9.57 -12.95 2.70
C THR A 76 9.75 -13.90 1.51
N GLN A 77 10.87 -14.62 1.44
CA GLN A 77 11.16 -15.47 0.29
C GLN A 77 10.26 -16.72 0.23
N VAL A 78 9.74 -17.01 -0.96
CA VAL A 78 9.15 -18.29 -1.34
C VAL A 78 10.05 -18.92 -2.39
N ALA A 79 10.39 -20.19 -2.19
CA ALA A 79 11.07 -21.02 -3.17
C ALA A 79 10.14 -22.15 -3.61
N ILE A 80 9.91 -22.29 -4.91
CA ILE A 80 9.07 -23.34 -5.48
C ILE A 80 9.96 -24.35 -6.21
N PHE A 81 9.80 -25.61 -5.84
CA PHE A 81 10.54 -26.74 -6.37
C PHE A 81 9.63 -27.66 -7.15
N VAL A 82 10.13 -28.24 -8.23
CA VAL A 82 9.44 -29.20 -9.09
C VAL A 82 10.22 -30.50 -9.15
N SER A 83 9.50 -31.61 -9.01
CA SER A 83 9.97 -32.97 -9.25
C SER A 83 8.93 -33.77 -10.02
N LEU A 84 9.34 -34.91 -10.58
CA LEU A 84 8.40 -35.88 -11.14
C LEU A 84 8.07 -36.94 -10.09
N ALA A 85 6.83 -37.44 -10.13
CA ALA A 85 6.44 -38.60 -9.36
C ALA A 85 7.32 -39.81 -9.72
N GLU A 86 7.58 -40.67 -8.73
CA GLU A 86 8.46 -41.83 -8.93
C GLU A 86 7.90 -42.75 -10.03
N GLY A 87 8.78 -43.11 -10.98
CA GLY A 87 8.41 -43.97 -12.10
C GLY A 87 7.62 -43.29 -13.23
N ASP A 88 7.31 -41.99 -13.10
CA ASP A 88 6.59 -41.26 -14.15
C ASP A 88 7.45 -41.08 -15.40
N ARG A 89 6.82 -41.25 -16.57
CA ARG A 89 7.48 -41.21 -17.89
C ARG A 89 6.91 -40.14 -18.81
N MET A 90 6.06 -39.24 -18.31
CA MET A 90 5.57 -38.14 -19.13
C MET A 90 6.73 -37.34 -19.72
N ARG A 91 6.50 -36.75 -20.88
CA ARG A 91 7.38 -35.72 -21.41
C ARG A 91 6.91 -34.38 -20.87
N LEU A 92 7.57 -33.87 -19.85
CA LEU A 92 7.32 -32.53 -19.35
C LEU A 92 7.89 -31.53 -20.36
N ASP A 93 7.03 -30.67 -20.91
CA ASP A 93 7.44 -29.65 -21.87
C ASP A 93 7.60 -28.28 -21.16
N ALA A 94 6.63 -27.87 -20.35
CA ALA A 94 6.70 -26.61 -19.61
C ALA A 94 5.97 -26.62 -18.26
N VAL A 95 6.44 -25.77 -17.35
CA VAL A 95 5.75 -25.42 -16.10
C VAL A 95 5.59 -23.90 -16.03
N ARG A 96 4.36 -23.46 -15.77
CA ARG A 96 4.02 -22.06 -15.53
C ARG A 96 3.45 -21.89 -14.13
N LEU A 97 3.97 -20.89 -13.42
CA LEU A 97 3.58 -20.58 -12.05
C LEU A 97 2.99 -19.17 -12.00
N GLN A 98 1.83 -19.04 -11.39
CA GLN A 98 1.25 -17.75 -11.03
C GLN A 98 1.01 -17.68 -9.52
N ILE A 99 1.33 -16.54 -8.91
CA ILE A 99 0.98 -16.25 -7.52
C ILE A 99 0.01 -15.07 -7.54
N ASP A 100 -1.18 -15.25 -6.96
CA ASP A 100 -2.26 -14.25 -6.93
C ASP A 100 -2.60 -13.67 -8.32
N GLY A 101 -2.59 -14.54 -9.34
CA GLY A 101 -2.85 -14.15 -10.74
C GLY A 101 -1.70 -13.42 -11.44
N GLN A 102 -0.54 -13.26 -10.78
CA GLN A 102 0.67 -12.71 -11.41
C GLN A 102 1.58 -13.83 -11.88
N LEU A 103 1.99 -13.81 -13.14
CA LEU A 103 2.96 -14.74 -13.70
C LEU A 103 4.34 -14.54 -13.04
N VAL A 104 4.80 -15.53 -12.28
CA VAL A 104 6.08 -15.48 -11.56
C VAL A 104 7.16 -16.36 -12.18
N ALA A 105 6.78 -17.41 -12.90
CA ALA A 105 7.73 -18.25 -13.64
C ALA A 105 7.06 -18.93 -14.85
N HIS A 106 7.83 -19.10 -15.92
CA HIS A 106 7.47 -19.92 -17.06
C HIS A 106 8.74 -20.62 -17.55
N TYR A 107 8.84 -21.92 -17.30
CA TYR A 107 10.03 -22.70 -17.59
C TYR A 107 9.73 -23.74 -18.66
N ILE A 108 10.61 -23.84 -19.67
CA ILE A 108 10.52 -24.82 -20.76
C ILE A 108 11.68 -25.80 -20.58
N TYR A 109 11.36 -27.09 -20.56
CA TYR A 109 12.32 -28.14 -20.26
C TYR A 109 13.02 -28.67 -21.51
N SER A 110 14.34 -28.85 -21.39
CA SER A 110 15.11 -29.62 -22.35
C SER A 110 15.02 -31.13 -22.05
N ALA A 111 15.33 -31.96 -23.06
CA ALA A 111 15.39 -33.40 -22.88
C ALA A 111 16.38 -33.85 -21.78
N LYS A 112 17.49 -33.12 -21.58
CA LYS A 112 18.49 -33.43 -20.55
C LYS A 112 17.96 -33.16 -19.15
N GLU A 113 17.21 -32.08 -18.96
CA GLU A 113 16.62 -31.72 -17.67
C GLU A 113 15.46 -32.65 -17.31
N LEU A 114 14.63 -32.97 -18.29
CA LEU A 114 13.59 -33.99 -18.12
C LEU A 114 14.19 -35.32 -17.66
N GLU A 115 15.28 -35.75 -18.27
CA GLU A 115 15.98 -36.96 -17.86
C GLU A 115 16.58 -36.87 -16.45
N ALA A 116 17.04 -35.68 -16.04
CA ALA A 116 17.49 -35.44 -14.67
C ALA A 116 16.33 -35.55 -13.67
N LEU A 117 15.17 -34.96 -13.97
CA LEU A 117 13.96 -35.06 -13.13
C LEU A 117 13.49 -36.52 -13.00
N ARG A 118 13.51 -37.29 -14.09
CA ARG A 118 13.16 -38.73 -14.08
C ARG A 118 14.07 -39.57 -13.18
N LYS A 119 15.32 -39.13 -12.97
CA LYS A 119 16.29 -39.75 -12.06
C LYS A 119 16.15 -39.26 -10.61
N GLY A 120 15.06 -38.58 -10.28
CA GLY A 120 14.82 -38.01 -8.94
C GLY A 120 15.44 -36.63 -8.75
N GLY A 121 15.85 -35.96 -9.83
CA GLY A 121 16.28 -34.57 -9.77
C GLY A 121 15.14 -33.66 -9.27
N VAL A 122 15.51 -32.65 -8.51
CA VAL A 122 14.60 -31.60 -8.03
C VAL A 122 15.08 -30.28 -8.59
N GLN A 123 14.20 -29.53 -9.24
CA GLN A 123 14.53 -28.22 -9.79
C GLN A 123 13.86 -27.11 -8.99
N ARG A 124 14.62 -26.08 -8.64
CA ARG A 124 14.06 -24.84 -8.11
C ARG A 124 13.62 -23.93 -9.27
N VAL A 125 12.31 -23.86 -9.51
CA VAL A 125 11.74 -23.15 -10.66
C VAL A 125 11.50 -21.67 -10.36
N TYR A 126 11.25 -21.33 -9.09
CA TYR A 126 11.03 -19.95 -8.67
C TYR A 126 11.66 -19.66 -7.32
N VAL A 127 12.21 -18.46 -7.17
CA VAL A 127 12.61 -17.86 -5.90
C VAL A 127 12.27 -16.39 -5.95
N GLY A 128 11.45 -15.91 -5.03
CA GLY A 128 11.10 -14.49 -4.97
C GLY A 128 10.40 -14.12 -3.67
N ASN A 129 10.18 -12.83 -3.48
CA ASN A 129 9.53 -12.32 -2.28
C ASN A 129 8.01 -12.34 -2.45
N VAL A 130 7.32 -12.83 -1.42
CA VAL A 130 5.87 -12.82 -1.30
C VAL A 130 5.54 -12.27 0.08
N SER A 131 4.58 -11.35 0.16
CA SER A 131 4.16 -10.75 1.44
C SER A 131 3.68 -11.82 2.42
N THR A 132 3.64 -11.50 3.71
CA THR A 132 3.00 -12.38 4.68
C THR A 132 1.48 -12.42 4.44
N GLY A 133 0.86 -13.58 4.54
CA GLY A 133 -0.58 -13.74 4.32
C GLY A 133 -0.93 -15.01 3.55
N SER A 134 -2.21 -15.14 3.19
CA SER A 134 -2.68 -16.23 2.33
C SER A 134 -2.50 -15.86 0.87
N HIS A 135 -1.94 -16.78 0.08
CA HIS A 135 -1.64 -16.59 -1.34
C HIS A 135 -2.17 -17.76 -2.15
N GLN A 136 -2.63 -17.47 -3.36
CA GLN A 136 -3.04 -18.49 -4.33
C GLN A 136 -1.88 -18.80 -5.26
N LEU A 137 -1.52 -20.07 -5.37
CA LEU A 137 -0.58 -20.59 -6.35
C LEU A 137 -1.36 -21.32 -7.45
N GLU A 138 -1.28 -20.83 -8.68
CA GLU A 138 -1.74 -21.56 -9.86
C GLU A 138 -0.54 -22.19 -10.58
N VAL A 139 -0.65 -23.49 -10.87
CA VAL A 139 0.38 -24.26 -11.56
C VAL A 139 -0.24 -24.82 -12.83
N LEU A 140 0.34 -24.45 -13.97
CA LEU A 140 0.01 -25.02 -15.27
C LEU A 140 1.18 -25.87 -15.76
N VAL A 141 0.88 -27.11 -16.12
CA VAL A 141 1.83 -28.11 -16.59
C VAL A 141 1.43 -28.52 -17.99
N ASP A 142 2.33 -28.31 -18.94
CA ASP A 142 2.19 -28.76 -20.32
C ASP A 142 3.20 -29.87 -20.61
N GLY A 143 2.77 -30.86 -21.38
CA GLY A 143 3.60 -31.99 -21.75
C GLY A 143 2.90 -32.95 -22.69
N MET A 144 3.44 -34.16 -22.76
CA MET A 144 2.91 -35.24 -23.57
C MET A 144 2.88 -36.54 -22.76
N GLY A 145 1.76 -37.26 -22.87
CA GLY A 145 1.59 -38.58 -22.31
C GLY A 145 2.51 -39.63 -22.96
N VAL A 146 2.59 -40.81 -22.34
CA VAL A 146 3.37 -41.94 -22.89
C VAL A 146 2.81 -42.48 -24.22
N ASP A 147 1.55 -42.21 -24.49
CA ASP A 147 0.81 -42.52 -25.73
C ASP A 147 1.02 -41.48 -26.83
N GLY A 148 1.75 -40.39 -26.53
CA GLY A 148 1.97 -39.29 -27.46
C GLY A 148 0.84 -38.26 -27.50
N ALA A 149 -0.17 -38.38 -26.65
CA ALA A 149 -1.24 -37.39 -26.56
C ALA A 149 -0.78 -36.14 -25.81
N ASP A 150 -1.22 -34.97 -26.26
CA ASP A 150 -0.96 -33.72 -25.57
C ASP A 150 -1.60 -33.74 -24.18
N PHE A 151 -0.86 -33.23 -23.19
CA PHE A 151 -1.27 -33.17 -21.81
C PHE A 151 -1.10 -31.73 -21.32
N SER A 152 -2.19 -31.15 -20.84
CA SER A 152 -2.18 -29.85 -20.17
C SER A 152 -3.06 -29.93 -18.94
N ARG A 153 -2.54 -29.55 -17.78
CA ARG A 153 -3.26 -29.53 -16.49
C ARG A 153 -2.96 -28.26 -15.74
N THR A 154 -4.01 -27.70 -15.16
CA THR A 154 -3.93 -26.53 -14.28
C THR A 154 -4.51 -26.92 -12.93
N GLU A 155 -3.77 -26.65 -11.86
CA GLU A 155 -4.21 -26.84 -10.49
C GLU A 155 -3.97 -25.56 -9.70
N GLN A 156 -4.87 -25.29 -8.74
CA GLN A 156 -4.79 -24.12 -7.86
C GLN A 156 -4.66 -24.58 -6.42
N PHE A 157 -3.71 -23.99 -5.72
CA PHE A 157 -3.44 -24.25 -4.32
C PHE A 157 -3.47 -22.95 -3.53
N THR A 158 -3.77 -23.06 -2.24
CA THR A 158 -3.60 -21.94 -1.30
C THR A 158 -2.46 -22.26 -0.36
N PHE A 159 -1.55 -21.31 -0.17
CA PHE A 159 -0.49 -21.43 0.83
C PHE A 159 -0.44 -20.19 1.72
N SER A 160 -0.13 -20.39 2.99
CA SER A 160 0.11 -19.29 3.94
C SER A 160 1.59 -18.97 4.00
N LYS A 161 1.93 -17.69 3.81
CA LYS A 161 3.27 -17.13 3.94
C LYS A 161 3.43 -16.47 5.31
N GLU A 162 4.36 -16.99 6.09
CA GLU A 162 4.75 -16.41 7.39
C GLU A 162 5.94 -15.45 7.26
N VAL A 163 6.48 -14.97 8.36
CA VAL A 163 7.68 -14.10 8.37
C VAL A 163 8.97 -14.83 7.99
N LYS A 164 8.97 -16.17 7.96
CA LYS A 164 10.13 -17.01 7.60
C LYS A 164 10.09 -17.43 6.13
N PRO A 165 11.24 -17.73 5.49
CA PRO A 165 11.26 -18.30 4.15
C PRO A 165 10.39 -19.54 4.06
N LYS A 166 9.64 -19.68 2.97
CA LYS A 166 8.77 -20.83 2.73
C LYS A 166 9.23 -21.60 1.50
N MET A 167 9.25 -22.93 1.63
CA MET A 167 9.52 -23.84 0.52
C MET A 167 8.22 -24.53 0.14
N VAL A 168 7.97 -24.58 -1.16
CA VAL A 168 6.81 -25.25 -1.75
C VAL A 168 7.32 -26.31 -2.70
N ALA A 169 6.90 -27.55 -2.50
CA ALA A 169 7.23 -28.66 -3.38
C ALA A 169 6.04 -28.98 -4.28
N LEU A 170 6.31 -29.13 -5.58
CA LEU A 170 5.36 -29.58 -6.59
C LEU A 170 5.85 -30.92 -7.14
N THR A 171 5.06 -31.96 -6.91
CA THR A 171 5.28 -33.27 -7.51
C THR A 171 4.34 -33.40 -8.71
N LEU A 172 4.89 -33.59 -9.90
CA LEU A 172 4.12 -33.67 -11.13
C LEU A 172 3.99 -35.12 -11.60
N ALA A 173 2.80 -35.47 -12.08
CA ALA A 173 2.49 -36.78 -12.62
C ALA A 173 1.73 -36.66 -13.94
N GLY A 174 2.07 -37.53 -14.87
CA GLY A 174 1.49 -37.58 -16.20
C GLY A 174 0.14 -38.29 -16.26
N PRO A 175 -0.50 -38.26 -17.44
CA PRO A 175 -1.72 -39.03 -17.67
C PRO A 175 -1.43 -40.54 -17.54
N GLY A 176 -2.31 -41.25 -16.85
CA GLY A 176 -2.15 -42.69 -16.58
C GLY A 176 -1.32 -43.03 -15.35
N SER A 177 -0.76 -42.03 -14.66
CA SER A 177 -0.16 -42.21 -13.33
C SER A 177 -1.24 -42.48 -12.29
N ALA A 178 -0.92 -43.27 -11.26
CA ALA A 178 -1.80 -43.44 -10.09
C ALA A 178 -1.76 -42.21 -9.15
N ASN A 179 -0.84 -41.29 -9.39
CA ASN A 179 -0.65 -40.08 -8.60
C ASN A 179 -1.51 -38.93 -9.10
N THR A 180 -1.84 -37.99 -8.21
CA THR A 180 -2.47 -36.72 -8.59
C THR A 180 -1.56 -35.96 -9.57
N PRO A 181 -2.09 -35.40 -10.67
CA PRO A 181 -1.28 -34.75 -11.70
C PRO A 181 -0.34 -33.66 -11.19
N ILE A 182 -0.78 -32.88 -10.20
CA ILE A 182 0.04 -31.88 -9.52
C ILE A 182 -0.29 -32.02 -8.04
N ALA A 183 0.70 -32.39 -7.23
CA ALA A 183 0.56 -32.48 -5.78
C ALA A 183 1.40 -31.42 -5.10
N LEU A 184 0.78 -30.66 -4.19
CA LEU A 184 1.46 -29.71 -3.32
C LEU A 184 1.99 -30.43 -2.07
N GLY A 185 3.27 -30.24 -1.77
CA GLY A 185 3.90 -30.64 -0.53
C GLY A 185 4.65 -29.48 0.13
N GLU A 186 4.96 -29.66 1.40
CA GLU A 186 5.94 -28.84 2.11
C GLU A 186 7.27 -29.60 2.13
N TRP A 187 8.39 -28.88 2.18
CA TRP A 187 9.72 -29.48 2.31
C TRP A 187 10.33 -29.21 3.68
#